data_AF-A0A1Z9AE59-F1
#
_entry.id   AF-A0A1Z9AE59-F1
#
_cell.length_a   1.000
_cell.length_b   1.000
_cell.length_c   1.000
_cell.angle_alpha   90.00
_cell.angle_beta   90.00
_cell.angle_gamma   90.00
#
_symmetry.space_group_name_H-M   'P 1'
#
loop_
_entity.id
_entity.type
_entity.pdbx_description
1 polymer ?
#
loop_
_entity_poly.entity_id
_entity_poly.type
_entity_poly.pdbx_seq_one_letter_code
_entity_poly.pdbx_strand_id
1 'polypeptide(L)'
;MDEAVEQLIPAVEEQLTSPATPYVRETLDRLLTEPDIEEDEAKAMIAFCLADEIESLGAEKRDFSEDRYKTLLALLPIMPEGR
;
A
#
# COMPACT_ATOMS: atom_id res chain seq x y z
N MET A 1 -13.62 6.44 -3.89
CA MET A 1 -12.52 5.68 -3.28
C MET A 1 -13.08 4.96 -2.08
N ASP A 2 -12.53 3.80 -1.74
CA ASP A 2 -12.97 3.04 -0.56
C ASP A 2 -12.65 3.85 0.70
N GLU A 3 -13.62 4.05 1.60
CA GLU A 3 -13.47 4.89 2.79
C GLU A 3 -12.35 4.36 3.70
N ALA A 4 -12.11 3.04 3.68
CA ALA A 4 -11.00 2.41 4.39
C ALA A 4 -9.62 2.85 3.86
N VAL A 5 -9.50 3.08 2.55
CA VAL A 5 -8.23 3.48 1.92
C VAL A 5 -7.87 4.91 2.30
N GLU A 6 -8.85 5.83 2.27
CA GLU A 6 -8.63 7.23 2.67
C GLU A 6 -8.20 7.35 4.14
N GLN A 7 -8.78 6.52 5.02
CA GLN A 7 -8.42 6.49 6.44
C GLN A 7 -7.00 5.97 6.70
N LEU A 8 -6.42 5.23 5.75
CA LEU A 8 -5.06 4.66 5.86
C LEU A 8 -3.97 5.54 5.27
N ILE A 9 -4.31 6.62 4.56
CA ILE A 9 -3.32 7.57 4.01
C ILE A 9 -2.36 8.09 5.09
N PRO A 10 -2.82 8.52 6.30
CA PRO A 10 -1.89 8.98 7.33
C PRO A 10 -0.90 7.89 7.78
N ALA A 11 -1.34 6.63 7.83
CA ALA A 11 -0.46 5.51 8.17
C ALA A 11 0.59 5.26 7.08
N VAL A 12 0.22 5.43 5.80
CA VAL A 12 1.18 5.39 4.68
C VAL A 12 2.19 6.54 4.78
N GLU A 13 1.76 7.75 5.12
CA GLU A 13 2.66 8.88 5.32
C GLU A 13 3.66 8.64 6.46
N GLU A 14 3.21 8.05 7.57
CA GLU A 14 4.09 7.60 8.64
C GLU A 14 5.10 6.55 8.14
N GLN A 15 4.64 5.53 7.40
CA GLN A 15 5.51 4.51 6.81
C GLN A 15 6.56 5.11 5.86
N LEU A 16 6.21 6.12 5.07
CA LEU A 16 7.15 6.79 4.18
C LEU A 16 8.29 7.48 4.94
N THR A 17 8.06 7.93 6.17
CA THR A 17 9.08 8.59 7.01
C THR A 17 9.82 7.63 7.93
N SER A 18 9.28 6.42 8.13
CA SER A 18 9.82 5.44 9.05
C SER A 18 11.02 4.68 8.46
N PRO A 19 12.12 4.53 9.21
CA PRO A 19 13.26 3.71 8.79
C PRO A 19 12.93 2.20 8.80
N ALA A 20 11.81 1.78 9.40
CA ALA A 20 11.39 0.39 9.44
C ALA A 20 10.75 -0.06 8.11
N THR A 21 10.25 0.87 7.30
CA THR A 21 9.49 0.58 6.08
C THR A 21 10.08 1.26 4.83
N PRO A 22 11.40 1.08 4.56
CA PRO A 22 12.05 1.73 3.41
C PRO A 22 11.41 1.31 2.08
N TYR A 23 10.90 0.08 2.01
CA TYR A 23 10.25 -0.48 0.83
C TYR A 23 8.97 0.29 0.41
N VAL A 24 8.31 0.99 1.34
CA VAL A 24 7.14 1.82 1.03
C VAL A 24 7.56 3.06 0.26
N ARG A 25 8.67 3.70 0.67
CA ARG A 25 9.26 4.83 -0.05
C ARG A 25 9.78 4.41 -1.43
N GLU A 26 10.49 3.29 -1.50
CA GLU A 26 10.94 2.72 -2.78
C GLU A 26 9.77 2.45 -3.74
N THR A 27 8.63 2.01 -3.21
CA THR A 27 7.41 1.80 -4.01
C THR A 27 6.83 3.13 -4.49
N LEU A 28 6.72 4.14 -3.63
CA LEU A 28 6.25 5.46 -4.03
C LEU A 28 7.15 6.07 -5.12
N ASP A 29 8.47 6.06 -4.91
CA ASP A 29 9.44 6.58 -5.86
C ASP A 29 9.33 5.88 -7.22
N ARG A 30 9.09 4.56 -7.22
CA ARG A 30 8.85 3.77 -8.43
C ARG A 30 7.55 4.17 -9.14
N LEU A 31 6.45 4.36 -8.41
CA LEU A 31 5.17 4.76 -8.98
C LEU A 31 5.23 6.16 -9.60
N LEU A 32 5.97 7.08 -8.98
CA LEU A 32 6.18 8.43 -9.50
C LEU A 32 7.04 8.48 -10.77
N THR A 33 7.62 7.35 -11.21
CA THR A 33 8.25 7.26 -12.53
C THR A 33 7.25 7.02 -13.66
N GLU A 34 6.03 6.60 -13.33
CA GLU A 34 4.94 6.45 -14.28
C GLU A 34 4.33 7.82 -14.62
N PRO A 35 4.15 8.17 -15.91
CA PRO A 35 3.77 9.51 -16.32
C PRO A 35 2.33 9.90 -15.93
N ASP A 36 1.48 8.91 -15.66
CA ASP A 36 0.05 9.08 -15.40
C ASP A 36 -0.32 8.87 -13.93
N ILE A 37 0.65 8.76 -13.02
CA ILE A 37 0.41 8.51 -11.59
C ILE A 37 0.91 9.71 -10.77
N GLU A 38 -0.04 10.39 -10.13
CA GLU A 38 0.26 11.48 -9.21
C GLU A 38 0.62 10.94 -7.81
N GLU A 39 1.28 11.76 -6.98
CA GLU A 39 1.71 11.34 -5.63
C GLU A 39 0.53 10.90 -4.75
N ASP A 40 -0.59 11.63 -4.81
CA ASP A 40 -1.78 11.30 -4.03
C ASP A 40 -2.41 9.98 -4.51
N GLU A 41 -2.40 9.72 -5.82
CA GLU A 41 -2.85 8.45 -6.38
C GLU A 41 -1.92 7.30 -5.98
N ALA A 42 -0.60 7.48 -6.07
CA ALA A 42 0.37 6.49 -5.63
C ALA A 42 0.22 6.15 -4.13
N LYS A 43 -0.01 7.16 -3.28
CA LYS A 43 -0.31 6.94 -1.86
C LYS A 43 -1.61 6.17 -1.66
N ALA A 44 -2.65 6.46 -2.44
CA ALA A 44 -3.91 5.72 -2.39
C ALA A 44 -3.73 4.25 -2.81
N MET A 45 -2.91 3.98 -3.82
CA MET A 45 -2.58 2.61 -4.25
C MET A 45 -1.83 1.83 -3.16
N ILE A 46 -0.87 2.47 -2.50
CA ILE A 46 -0.14 1.89 -1.36
C ILE A 46 -1.10 1.64 -0.18
N ALA A 47 -1.98 2.59 0.12
CA ALA A 47 -2.98 2.47 1.18
C ALA A 47 -3.98 1.33 0.89
N PHE A 48 -4.32 1.08 -0.38
CA PHE A 48 -5.11 -0.08 -0.77
C PHE A 48 -4.37 -1.39 -0.49
N CYS A 49 -3.07 -1.50 -0.81
CA CYS A 49 -2.29 -2.68 -0.44
C CYS A 49 -2.24 -2.90 1.07
N LEU A 50 -2.20 -1.82 1.86
CA LEU A 50 -2.25 -1.88 3.31
C LEU A 50 -3.62 -2.33 3.82
N ALA A 51 -4.71 -1.81 3.23
CA ALA A 51 -6.07 -2.22 3.51
C ALA A 51 -6.28 -3.72 3.27
N ASP A 52 -5.89 -4.23 2.10
CA ASP A 52 -6.00 -5.66 1.75
C ASP A 52 -5.25 -6.56 2.76
N GLU A 53 -4.05 -6.14 3.16
CA GLU A 53 -3.29 -6.85 4.19
C GLU A 53 -4.03 -6.84 5.54
N ILE A 54 -4.56 -5.70 5.97
CA ILE A 54 -5.31 -5.56 7.24
C ILE A 54 -6.59 -6.40 7.23
N GLU A 55 -7.36 -6.37 6.15
CA GLU A 55 -8.61 -7.15 6.02
C GLU A 55 -8.34 -8.65 6.09
N SER A 56 -7.28 -9.10 5.43
CA SER A 56 -6.91 -10.51 5.43
C SER A 56 -6.47 -11.03 6.81
N LEU A 57 -6.01 -10.17 7.74
CA LEU A 57 -5.67 -10.57 9.11
C LEU A 57 -6.88 -11.15 9.84
N GLY A 58 -8.02 -10.45 9.73
CA GLY A 58 -9.28 -10.85 10.35
C GLY A 58 -9.88 -12.08 9.67
N ALA A 59 -9.82 -12.14 8.34
CA ALA A 59 -10.35 -13.26 7.56
C ALA A 59 -9.57 -14.56 7.80
N GLU A 60 -8.24 -14.49 7.85
CA GLU A 60 -7.35 -15.66 7.95
C GLU A 60 -6.90 -15.96 9.39
N LYS A 61 -7.27 -15.12 10.37
CA LYS A 61 -6.85 -15.23 11.78
C LYS A 61 -5.33 -15.33 11.93
N ARG A 62 -4.62 -14.42 11.26
CA ARG A 62 -3.16 -14.36 11.25
C ARG A 62 -2.67 -12.96 11.63
N ASP A 63 -1.39 -12.88 11.96
CA ASP A 63 -0.70 -11.61 12.16
C ASP A 63 -0.32 -10.96 10.82
N PHE A 64 0.03 -9.66 10.89
CA PHE A 64 0.49 -8.89 9.76
C PHE A 64 1.74 -9.52 9.12
N SER A 65 1.70 -9.70 7.79
CA SER A 65 2.78 -10.28 7.02
C SER A 65 3.44 -9.21 6.16
N GLU A 66 4.64 -8.80 6.58
CA GLU A 66 5.46 -7.86 5.82
C GLU A 66 5.79 -8.40 4.42
N ASP A 67 6.04 -9.70 4.29
CA ASP A 67 6.32 -10.33 3.00
C ASP A 67 5.13 -10.28 2.05
N ARG A 68 3.90 -10.47 2.57
CA ARG A 68 2.69 -10.34 1.76
C ARG A 68 2.46 -8.89 1.36
N TYR A 69 2.62 -7.95 2.29
CA TYR A 69 2.50 -6.53 1.99
C TYR A 69 3.50 -6.08 0.91
N LYS A 70 4.78 -6.48 1.01
CA LYS A 70 5.78 -6.23 -0.03
C LYS A 70 5.40 -6.85 -1.38
N THR A 71 4.81 -8.04 -1.36
CA THR A 71 4.33 -8.71 -2.58
C THR A 71 3.22 -7.88 -3.24
N LEU A 72 2.26 -7.36 -2.47
CA LEU A 72 1.21 -6.48 -2.97
C LEU A 72 1.78 -5.19 -3.57
N LEU A 73 2.71 -4.53 -2.86
CA LEU A 73 3.36 -3.31 -3.33
C LEU A 73 4.14 -3.53 -4.63
N ALA A 74 4.75 -4.71 -4.82
CA ALA A 74 5.47 -5.05 -6.05
C ALA A 74 4.55 -5.22 -7.27
N LEU A 75 3.25 -5.46 -7.08
CA LEU A 75 2.28 -5.59 -8.17
C LEU A 75 1.81 -4.24 -8.72
N LEU A 76 1.92 -3.17 -7.93
CA LEU A 76 1.60 -1.82 -8.38
C LEU A 76 2.44 -1.44 -9.61
N PRO A 77 1.92 -0.68 -10.59
CA PRO A 77 0.64 0.03 -10.54
C PRO A 77 -0.58 -0.83 -10.89
N ILE A 78 -0.37 -2.10 -11.26
CA ILE A 78 -1.46 -3.00 -11.60
C ILE A 78 -2.08 -3.49 -10.29
N MET A 79 -3.19 -2.85 -9.90
CA MET A 79 -3.97 -3.30 -8.76
C MET A 79 -4.42 -4.74 -8.99
N PRO A 80 -4.20 -5.67 -8.05
CA PRO A 80 -4.88 -6.96 -8.12
C PRO A 80 -6.38 -6.67 -8.11
N GLU A 81 -7.10 -7.12 -9.14
CA GLU A 81 -8.54 -6.93 -9.22
C GLU A 81 -9.17 -7.46 -7.92
N GLY A 82 -9.68 -6.55 -7.10
CA GLY A 82 -10.39 -6.87 -5.86
C GLY A 82 -11.46 -7.90 -6.20
N ARG A 83 -11.38 -9.07 -5.56
CA ARG A 83 -12.30 -10.18 -5.79
C ARG A 83 -13.57 -10.03 -4.98
#